data_AF-A0A2E5NZJ7-F1
#
_entry.id   AF-A0A2E5NZJ7-F1
#
_cell.length_a   1.000
_cell.length_b   1.000
_cell.length_c   1.000
_cell.angle_alpha   90.00
_cell.angle_beta   90.00
_cell.angle_gamma   90.00
#
_symmetry.space_group_name_H-M   'P 1'
#
loop_
_entity.id
_entity.type
_entity.pdbx_description
1 polymer ?
#
loop_
_entity_poly.entity_id
_entity_poly.type
_entity_poly.pdbx_seq_one_letter_code
_entity_poly.pdbx_strand_id
1 'polypeptide(L)'
;MKNIIIYFVLFCVVFTQNNQQAEIMSETPLHPIPEEMTYEEYQDMNRRINIGVGLAFIPIPGIVHRYAGEKSTAKKLSYITIGGLLAFAASSGSQEKKWPESDYELFIMNEGLDNEIRYEKIPVEITGNDSVTYKLNQVYKRVNRVGGNPLLGLIGIAAVFGSYYYDVFHGLKMIHDKREAVRFKYGKKLQYSVRPSFNPFASKAELNLDIYF
;
A
#
# COMPACT_ATOMS: atom_id res chain seq x y z
N MET A 1 29.65 -30.07 27.07
CA MET A 1 29.27 -28.97 26.14
C MET A 1 28.67 -29.47 24.83
N LYS A 2 29.27 -30.46 24.15
CA LYS A 2 28.76 -31.01 22.87
C LYS A 2 27.30 -31.51 22.92
N ASN A 3 26.91 -32.20 23.99
CA ASN A 3 25.55 -32.72 24.13
C ASN A 3 24.50 -31.62 24.35
N ILE A 4 24.86 -30.52 25.03
CA ILE A 4 23.95 -29.37 25.26
C ILE A 4 23.62 -28.66 23.95
N ILE A 5 24.61 -28.52 23.06
CA ILE A 5 24.40 -27.95 21.73
C ILE A 5 23.48 -28.84 20.90
N ILE A 6 23.64 -30.16 20.98
CA ILE A 6 22.77 -31.12 20.28
C ILE A 6 21.32 -31.04 20.79
N TYR A 7 21.12 -30.96 22.12
CA TYR A 7 19.79 -30.79 22.70
C TYR A 7 19.16 -29.45 22.34
N PHE A 8 19.95 -28.36 22.29
CA PHE A 8 19.47 -27.05 21.87
C PHE A 8 19.06 -27.04 20.39
N VAL A 9 19.85 -27.67 19.51
CA VAL A 9 19.51 -27.81 18.09
C VAL A 9 18.27 -28.68 17.89
N LEU A 10 18.13 -29.79 18.62
CA LEU A 10 16.91 -30.61 18.61
C LEU A 10 15.68 -29.84 19.12
N PHE A 11 15.84 -29.05 20.17
CA PHE A 11 14.77 -28.21 20.70
C PHE A 11 14.32 -27.16 19.67
N CYS A 12 15.25 -26.51 18.96
CA CYS A 12 14.93 -25.58 17.88
C CYS A 12 14.19 -26.24 16.70
N VAL A 13 14.56 -27.48 16.33
CA VAL A 13 13.90 -28.23 15.24
C VAL A 13 12.48 -28.67 15.64
N VAL A 14 12.26 -29.09 16.89
CA VAL A 14 10.93 -29.43 17.39
C VAL A 14 10.04 -28.18 17.50
N PHE A 15 10.61 -27.03 17.87
CA PHE A 15 9.88 -25.76 17.94
C PHE A 15 9.44 -25.23 16.57
N THR A 16 10.22 -25.47 15.50
CA THR A 16 9.85 -25.08 14.14
C THR A 16 8.82 -26.03 13.51
N GLN A 17 8.85 -27.33 13.83
CA GLN A 17 7.85 -28.29 13.32
C GLN A 17 6.45 -28.06 13.90
N ASN A 18 6.33 -27.71 15.18
CA ASN A 18 5.03 -27.43 15.80
C ASN A 18 4.34 -26.16 15.22
N ASN A 19 5.07 -25.32 14.49
CA ASN A 19 4.58 -24.11 13.83
C ASN A 19 4.25 -24.29 12.34
N GLN A 20 4.40 -25.48 11.75
CA GLN A 20 4.08 -25.71 10.34
C GLN A 20 2.59 -25.56 10.01
N GLN A 21 1.71 -25.51 11.01
CA GLN A 21 0.30 -25.11 10.84
C GLN A 21 0.13 -23.66 10.38
N ALA A 22 1.19 -22.84 10.44
CA ALA A 22 1.23 -21.45 9.99
C ALA A 22 1.85 -21.26 8.60
N GLU A 23 2.22 -22.32 7.89
CA GLU A 23 2.88 -22.22 6.58
C GLU A 23 1.90 -21.67 5.53
N ILE A 24 2.25 -20.54 4.89
CA ILE A 24 1.42 -19.88 3.86
C ILE A 24 1.07 -20.86 2.73
N MET A 25 1.98 -21.80 2.44
CA MET A 25 1.91 -22.82 1.40
C MET A 25 1.46 -24.20 1.91
N SER A 26 1.12 -24.38 3.20
CA SER A 26 0.50 -25.63 3.68
C SER A 26 -0.77 -25.93 2.89
N GLU A 27 -1.34 -27.13 2.90
CA GLU A 27 -2.70 -27.35 2.37
C GLU A 27 -3.73 -27.24 3.50
N THR A 28 -4.96 -26.80 3.20
CA THR A 28 -6.02 -26.78 4.21
C THR A 28 -6.39 -28.24 4.47
N PRO A 29 -6.44 -28.71 5.74
CA PRO A 29 -6.85 -30.08 6.03
C PRO A 29 -8.18 -30.38 5.34
N LEU A 30 -8.25 -31.52 4.65
CA LEU A 30 -9.50 -31.95 4.01
C LEU A 30 -10.52 -32.26 5.11
N HIS A 31 -11.47 -31.36 5.29
CA HIS A 31 -12.63 -31.59 6.13
C HIS A 31 -13.73 -32.23 5.27
N PRO A 32 -14.46 -33.24 5.77
CA PRO A 32 -15.63 -33.76 5.07
C PRO A 32 -16.60 -32.60 4.84
N ILE A 33 -16.93 -32.34 3.57
CA ILE A 33 -17.83 -31.26 3.17
C ILE A 33 -19.26 -31.76 3.39
N PRO A 34 -20.07 -31.10 4.23
CA PRO A 34 -21.48 -31.43 4.36
C PRO A 34 -22.18 -31.25 3.01
N GLU A 35 -23.05 -32.18 2.62
CA GLU A 35 -23.80 -32.09 1.35
C GLU A 35 -24.64 -30.81 1.24
N GLU A 36 -25.05 -30.23 2.38
CA GLU A 36 -25.81 -28.98 2.46
C GLU A 36 -24.94 -27.71 2.29
N MET A 37 -23.61 -27.80 2.20
CA MET A 37 -22.72 -26.64 2.16
C MET A 37 -22.66 -26.04 0.76
N THR A 38 -22.91 -24.73 0.65
CA THR A 38 -22.77 -24.02 -0.63
C THR A 38 -21.28 -23.78 -0.97
N TYR A 39 -20.99 -23.58 -2.25
CA TYR A 39 -19.62 -23.33 -2.71
C TYR A 39 -19.00 -22.05 -2.09
N GLU A 40 -19.80 -21.00 -1.90
CA GLU A 40 -19.33 -19.76 -1.27
C GLU A 40 -18.97 -19.98 0.21
N GLU A 41 -19.80 -20.74 0.95
CA GLU A 41 -19.52 -21.10 2.34
C GLU A 41 -18.26 -21.96 2.46
N TYR A 42 -18.06 -22.91 1.54
CA TYR A 42 -16.83 -23.70 1.47
C TYR A 42 -15.61 -22.81 1.25
N GLN A 43 -15.68 -21.85 0.33
CA GLN A 43 -14.59 -20.90 0.10
C GLN A 43 -14.32 -20.04 1.35
N ASP A 44 -15.36 -19.48 1.96
CA ASP A 44 -15.24 -18.63 3.16
C ASP A 44 -14.64 -19.39 4.34
N MET A 45 -15.00 -20.67 4.53
CA MET A 45 -14.42 -21.55 5.54
C MET A 45 -12.93 -21.83 5.32
N ASN A 46 -12.53 -21.98 4.06
CA ASN A 46 -11.17 -22.35 3.66
C ASN A 46 -10.25 -21.16 3.36
N ARG A 47 -10.74 -19.92 3.42
CA ARG A 47 -9.89 -18.74 3.34
C ARG A 47 -8.92 -18.69 4.50
N ARG A 48 -7.67 -18.36 4.18
CA ARG A 48 -6.58 -18.30 5.13
C ARG A 48 -6.31 -16.88 5.52
N ILE A 49 -6.32 -16.64 6.83
CA ILE A 49 -5.97 -15.35 7.37
C ILE A 49 -4.52 -14.97 6.98
N ASN A 50 -3.58 -15.91 6.94
CA ASN A 50 -2.19 -15.66 6.56
C ASN A 50 -2.06 -15.14 5.12
N ILE A 51 -2.90 -15.63 4.19
CA ILE A 51 -2.94 -15.11 2.82
C ILE A 51 -3.53 -13.69 2.83
N GLY A 52 -4.61 -13.46 3.57
CA GLY A 52 -5.18 -12.12 3.76
C GLY A 52 -4.15 -11.12 4.31
N VAL A 53 -3.38 -11.52 5.31
CA VAL A 53 -2.28 -10.73 5.90
C VAL A 53 -1.16 -10.53 4.89
N GLY A 54 -0.79 -11.56 4.13
CA GLY A 54 0.17 -11.45 3.03
C GLY A 54 -0.27 -10.41 1.98
N LEU A 55 -1.54 -10.43 1.59
CA LEU A 55 -2.11 -9.47 0.65
C LEU A 55 -2.18 -8.05 1.23
N ALA A 56 -2.34 -7.90 2.55
CA ALA A 56 -2.33 -6.60 3.21
C ALA A 56 -0.98 -5.86 3.08
N PHE A 57 0.14 -6.57 2.87
CA PHE A 57 1.44 -5.94 2.61
C PHE A 57 1.56 -5.38 1.18
N ILE A 58 0.67 -5.76 0.28
CA ILE A 58 0.63 -5.20 -1.07
C ILE A 58 -0.17 -3.89 -1.00
N PRO A 59 0.40 -2.73 -1.36
CA PRO A 59 -0.24 -1.43 -1.21
C PRO A 59 -1.28 -1.17 -2.32
N ILE A 60 -2.19 -2.12 -2.54
CA ILE A 60 -3.28 -2.04 -3.52
C ILE A 60 -4.60 -2.06 -2.74
N PRO A 61 -5.22 -0.90 -2.49
CA PRO A 61 -6.49 -0.84 -1.77
C PRO A 61 -7.60 -1.61 -2.48
N GLY A 62 -8.27 -2.46 -1.71
CA GLY A 62 -9.35 -3.35 -2.12
C GLY A 62 -8.92 -4.79 -2.36
N ILE A 63 -7.62 -5.12 -2.27
CA ILE A 63 -7.12 -6.49 -2.48
C ILE A 63 -7.57 -7.44 -1.38
N VAL A 64 -7.61 -6.97 -0.12
CA VAL A 64 -8.01 -7.79 1.03
C VAL A 64 -9.51 -8.05 0.99
N HIS A 65 -10.33 -7.03 0.69
CA HIS A 65 -11.78 -7.23 0.48
C HIS A 65 -12.10 -8.13 -0.71
N ARG A 66 -11.32 -8.04 -1.79
CA ARG A 66 -11.47 -8.92 -2.96
C ARG A 66 -11.19 -10.37 -2.57
N TYR A 67 -10.16 -10.61 -1.75
CA TYR A 67 -9.88 -11.92 -1.17
C TYR A 67 -10.98 -12.35 -0.19
N ALA A 68 -11.56 -11.44 0.58
CA ALA A 68 -12.73 -11.65 1.44
C ALA A 68 -14.05 -11.85 0.67
N GLY A 69 -14.01 -11.98 -0.66
CA GLY A 69 -15.18 -12.22 -1.50
C GLY A 69 -16.08 -11.00 -1.66
N GLU A 70 -15.71 -9.86 -1.08
CA GLU A 70 -16.48 -8.63 -1.15
C GLU A 70 -16.06 -7.76 -2.35
N LYS A 71 -16.51 -8.18 -3.53
CA LYS A 71 -16.15 -7.52 -4.79
C LYS A 71 -16.65 -6.07 -4.87
N SER A 72 -17.77 -5.74 -4.23
CA SER A 72 -18.38 -4.41 -4.27
C SER A 72 -17.59 -3.39 -3.44
N THR A 73 -17.22 -3.73 -2.20
CA THR A 73 -16.41 -2.89 -1.32
C THR A 73 -14.99 -2.75 -1.87
N ALA A 74 -14.40 -3.84 -2.37
CA ALA A 74 -13.12 -3.80 -3.09
C ALA A 74 -13.12 -2.77 -4.23
N LYS A 75 -14.14 -2.80 -5.11
CA LYS A 75 -14.28 -1.83 -6.20
C LYS A 75 -14.40 -0.40 -5.69
N LYS A 76 -15.22 -0.14 -4.66
CA LYS A 76 -15.37 1.19 -4.05
C LYS A 76 -14.03 1.72 -3.54
N LEU A 77 -13.27 0.90 -2.82
CA LEU A 77 -11.94 1.27 -2.30
C LEU A 77 -10.95 1.57 -3.43
N SER A 78 -10.95 0.79 -4.51
CA SER A 78 -10.13 1.09 -5.69
C SER A 78 -10.51 2.43 -6.33
N TYR A 79 -11.80 2.74 -6.48
CA TYR A 79 -12.24 4.04 -7.02
C TYR A 79 -11.88 5.22 -6.13
N ILE A 80 -12.03 5.09 -4.81
CA ILE A 80 -11.61 6.11 -3.84
C ILE A 80 -10.11 6.39 -3.98
N THR A 81 -9.31 5.33 -4.15
CA THR A 81 -7.86 5.44 -4.31
C THR A 81 -7.48 6.16 -5.62
N ILE A 82 -8.11 5.77 -6.73
CA ILE A 82 -7.90 6.45 -8.03
C ILE A 82 -8.31 7.93 -7.93
N GLY A 83 -9.47 8.22 -7.33
CA GLY A 83 -9.91 9.59 -7.09
C GLY A 83 -8.94 10.38 -6.20
N GLY A 84 -8.39 9.74 -5.16
CA GLY A 84 -7.40 10.34 -4.28
C GLY A 84 -6.08 10.66 -4.99
N LEU A 85 -5.59 9.75 -5.84
CA LEU A 85 -4.40 9.99 -6.67
C LEU A 85 -4.62 11.14 -7.66
N LEU A 86 -5.80 11.21 -8.29
CA LEU A 86 -6.15 12.30 -9.19
C LEU A 86 -6.25 13.64 -8.46
N ALA A 87 -6.86 13.67 -7.27
CA ALA A 87 -6.92 14.87 -6.44
C ALA A 87 -5.52 15.33 -5.99
N PHE A 88 -4.65 14.39 -5.64
CA PHE A 88 -3.25 14.68 -5.32
C PHE A 88 -2.49 15.25 -6.52
N ALA A 89 -2.63 14.66 -7.71
CA ALA A 89 -2.01 15.19 -8.93
C ALA A 89 -2.53 16.60 -9.27
N ALA A 90 -3.84 16.82 -9.19
CA ALA A 90 -4.47 18.12 -9.40
C ALA A 90 -4.10 19.18 -8.34
N SER A 91 -3.56 18.75 -7.19
CA SER A 91 -3.05 19.67 -6.17
C SER A 91 -1.77 20.38 -6.61
N SER A 92 -1.01 19.78 -7.54
CA SER A 92 0.16 20.42 -8.13
C SER A 92 -0.27 21.53 -9.09
N GLY A 93 -0.02 22.78 -8.69
CA GLY A 93 -0.22 23.94 -9.55
C GLY A 93 0.68 23.94 -10.77
N SER A 94 0.36 24.78 -11.76
CA SER A 94 1.28 25.03 -12.85
C SER A 94 2.48 25.84 -12.33
N GLN A 95 3.65 25.54 -12.89
CA GLN A 95 4.83 26.35 -12.64
C GLN A 95 4.94 27.39 -13.76
N GLU A 96 4.67 28.64 -13.43
CA GLU A 96 4.87 29.75 -14.36
C GLU A 96 6.21 30.42 -14.03
N LYS A 97 7.12 30.45 -15.01
CA LYS A 97 8.37 31.21 -14.91
C LYS A 97 8.08 32.63 -15.38
N LYS A 98 7.83 33.54 -14.44
CA LYS A 98 7.64 34.98 -14.75
C LYS A 98 8.90 35.76 -14.42
N TRP A 99 9.22 36.73 -15.27
CA TRP A 99 10.23 37.74 -14.95
C TRP A 99 9.70 38.60 -13.80
N PRO A 100 10.46 38.81 -12.72
CA PRO A 100 10.05 39.71 -11.67
C PRO A 100 9.98 41.15 -12.21
N GLU A 101 9.05 41.95 -11.68
CA GLU A 101 9.02 43.39 -11.93
C GLU A 101 10.26 44.03 -11.29
N SER A 102 10.90 44.95 -12.01
CA SER A 102 12.07 45.69 -11.56
C SER A 102 11.76 47.19 -11.59
N ASP A 103 12.14 47.89 -10.51
CA ASP A 103 12.04 49.36 -10.41
C ASP A 103 13.14 50.08 -11.22
N TYR A 104 14.15 49.35 -11.67
CA TYR A 104 15.27 49.86 -12.47
C TYR A 104 15.14 49.47 -13.95
N GLU A 105 15.72 50.28 -14.84
CA GLU A 105 15.77 50.03 -16.27
C GLU A 105 16.45 48.68 -16.56
N LEU A 106 15.80 47.86 -17.39
CA LEU A 106 16.29 46.52 -17.71
C LEU A 106 17.16 46.54 -18.97
N PHE A 107 18.34 45.95 -18.86
CA PHE A 107 19.17 45.59 -20.01
C PHE A 107 18.91 44.13 -20.40
N ILE A 108 18.33 43.92 -21.58
CA ILE A 108 17.96 42.59 -22.07
C ILE A 108 18.97 42.15 -23.13
N MET A 109 19.65 41.04 -22.89
CA MET A 109 20.45 40.34 -23.90
C MET A 109 19.63 39.21 -24.51
N ASN A 110 19.71 39.06 -25.84
CA ASN A 110 19.00 38.02 -26.61
C ASN A 110 17.48 38.07 -26.45
N GLU A 111 16.91 39.26 -26.63
CA GLU A 111 15.46 39.48 -26.58
C GLU A 111 14.73 38.56 -27.58
N GLY A 112 13.76 37.78 -27.09
CA GLY A 112 12.94 36.88 -27.92
C GLY A 112 13.53 35.49 -28.22
N LEU A 113 14.71 35.15 -27.68
CA LEU A 113 15.33 33.83 -27.80
C LEU A 113 15.23 33.04 -26.47
N ASP A 114 15.32 31.71 -26.53
CA ASP A 114 15.21 30.83 -25.35
C ASP A 114 16.26 31.12 -24.25
N ASN A 115 17.36 31.80 -24.60
CA ASN A 115 18.46 32.21 -23.74
C ASN A 115 18.41 33.71 -23.37
N GLU A 116 17.21 34.30 -23.27
CA GLU A 116 17.03 35.68 -22.80
C GLU A 116 17.60 35.86 -21.38
N ILE A 117 18.54 36.80 -21.23
CA ILE A 117 19.13 37.19 -19.95
C ILE A 117 18.81 38.66 -19.70
N ARG A 118 18.25 38.97 -18.52
CA ARG A 118 17.91 40.34 -18.12
C ARG A 118 18.84 40.82 -16.99
N TYR A 119 19.26 42.07 -17.06
CA TYR A 119 20.03 42.74 -16.01
C TYR A 119 19.34 44.03 -15.57
N GLU A 120 19.31 44.31 -14.28
CA GLU A 120 18.89 45.59 -13.71
C GLU A 120 20.04 46.60 -13.78
N LYS A 121 19.79 47.77 -14.36
CA LYS A 121 20.74 48.90 -14.38
C LYS A 121 20.57 49.78 -13.14
N ILE A 122 21.40 49.59 -12.13
CA ILE A 122 21.38 50.41 -10.91
C ILE A 122 22.41 51.55 -11.05
N PRO A 123 22.01 52.83 -11.06
CA PRO A 123 22.97 53.93 -11.14
C PRO A 123 23.79 54.01 -9.85
N VAL A 124 25.11 53.99 -9.95
CA VAL A 124 26.02 54.03 -8.78
C VAL A 124 26.73 55.37 -8.66
N GLU A 125 27.07 56.01 -9.77
CA GLU A 125 27.82 57.25 -9.78
C GLU A 125 27.42 58.11 -10.99
N ILE A 126 27.25 59.42 -10.77
CA ILE A 126 27.00 60.40 -11.82
C ILE A 126 28.27 61.25 -11.94
N THR A 127 29.06 60.99 -12.99
CA THR A 127 30.23 61.82 -13.30
C THR A 127 29.80 62.93 -14.26
N GLY A 128 30.19 64.17 -13.96
CA GLY A 128 29.66 65.39 -14.57
C GLY A 128 29.54 65.38 -16.11
N ASN A 129 28.44 65.98 -16.58
CA ASN A 129 28.02 66.22 -17.97
C ASN A 129 27.76 64.97 -18.84
N ASP A 130 26.99 64.02 -18.33
CA ASP A 130 26.20 63.01 -19.11
C ASP A 130 26.68 61.56 -19.08
N SER A 131 27.62 61.19 -18.19
CA SER A 131 28.00 59.78 -18.01
C SER A 131 27.57 59.24 -16.65
N VAL A 132 26.50 58.43 -16.66
CA VAL A 132 26.02 57.68 -15.48
C VAL A 132 26.64 56.28 -15.52
N THR A 133 27.35 55.92 -14.46
CA THR A 133 27.90 54.56 -14.30
C THR A 133 26.84 53.65 -13.67
N TYR A 134 26.49 52.58 -14.38
CA TYR A 134 25.51 51.61 -13.93
C TYR A 134 26.18 50.33 -13.43
N LYS A 135 25.70 49.79 -12.32
CA LYS A 135 25.95 48.42 -11.90
C LYS A 135 24.87 47.53 -12.48
N LEU A 136 25.28 46.49 -13.20
CA LEU A 136 24.38 45.48 -13.76
C LEU A 136 24.19 44.33 -12.79
N ASN A 137 22.97 44.12 -12.32
CA ASN A 137 22.60 42.95 -11.51
C ASN A 137 21.78 41.98 -12.35
N GLN A 138 22.19 40.71 -12.45
CA GLN A 138 21.45 39.72 -13.23
C GLN A 138 20.13 39.35 -12.56
N VAL A 139 19.04 39.42 -13.32
CA VAL A 139 17.69 39.04 -12.90
C VAL A 139 17.42 37.60 -13.31
N TYR A 140 16.95 36.81 -12.37
CA TYR A 140 16.55 35.43 -12.62
C TYR A 140 15.02 35.34 -12.72
N LYS A 141 14.50 34.51 -13.64
CA LYS A 141 13.07 34.18 -13.71
C LYS A 141 12.64 33.61 -12.36
N ARG A 142 11.64 34.22 -11.72
CA ARG A 142 11.05 33.66 -10.51
C ARG A 142 10.10 32.54 -10.91
N VAL A 143 10.29 31.36 -10.32
CA VAL A 143 9.33 30.26 -10.46
C VAL A 143 8.17 30.58 -9.53
N ASN A 144 7.10 31.13 -10.08
CA ASN A 144 5.86 31.32 -9.35
C ASN A 144 4.99 30.07 -9.59
N ARG A 145 4.61 29.39 -8.50
CA ARG A 145 3.61 28.34 -8.57
C ARG A 145 2.24 29.02 -8.61
N VAL A 146 1.57 28.95 -9.75
CA VAL A 146 0.25 29.55 -9.97
C VAL A 146 -0.77 28.41 -10.05
N GLY A 147 -1.85 28.53 -9.28
CA GLY A 147 -2.84 27.46 -9.17
C GLY A 147 -2.37 26.27 -8.35
N GLY A 148 -3.26 25.28 -8.21
CA GLY A 148 -3.12 24.16 -7.28
C GLY A 148 -3.76 24.46 -5.93
N ASN A 149 -4.49 23.49 -5.38
CA ASN A 149 -5.14 23.62 -4.09
C ASN A 149 -4.52 22.61 -3.10
N PRO A 150 -3.76 23.05 -2.07
CA PRO A 150 -3.14 22.15 -1.11
C PRO A 150 -4.18 21.29 -0.36
N LEU A 151 -5.41 21.77 -0.23
CA LEU A 151 -6.51 20.98 0.34
C LEU A 151 -6.84 19.75 -0.51
N LEU A 152 -6.79 19.85 -1.85
CA LEU A 152 -6.97 18.70 -2.73
C LEU A 152 -5.85 17.67 -2.54
N GLY A 153 -4.63 18.16 -2.30
CA GLY A 153 -3.48 17.29 -1.98
C GLY A 153 -3.71 16.52 -0.70
N LEU A 154 -4.15 17.20 0.36
CA LEU A 154 -4.47 16.58 1.65
C LEU A 154 -5.63 15.58 1.53
N ILE A 155 -6.72 15.93 0.85
CA ILE A 155 -7.85 15.03 0.59
C ILE A 155 -7.39 13.81 -0.21
N GLY A 156 -6.56 14.02 -1.23
CA GLY A 156 -6.01 12.95 -2.06
C GLY A 156 -5.19 11.94 -1.26
N ILE A 157 -4.27 12.44 -0.44
CA ILE A 157 -3.46 11.63 0.48
C ILE A 157 -4.37 10.89 1.47
N ALA A 158 -5.30 11.59 2.12
CA ALA A 158 -6.21 11.00 3.10
C ALA A 158 -7.09 9.89 2.47
N ALA A 159 -7.56 10.09 1.23
CA ALA A 159 -8.34 9.09 0.52
C ALA A 159 -7.54 7.82 0.21
N VAL A 160 -6.28 7.96 -0.24
CA VAL A 160 -5.40 6.82 -0.58
C VAL A 160 -5.00 6.04 0.67
N PHE A 161 -4.54 6.72 1.73
CA PHE A 161 -4.16 6.02 2.96
C PHE A 161 -5.38 5.49 3.70
N GLY A 162 -6.48 6.27 3.75
CA GLY A 162 -7.72 5.84 4.38
C GLY A 162 -8.31 4.60 3.71
N SER A 163 -8.34 4.54 2.38
CA SER A 163 -8.81 3.37 1.66
C SER A 163 -7.92 2.14 1.90
N TYR A 164 -6.60 2.32 1.96
CA TYR A 164 -5.66 1.25 2.26
C TYR A 164 -5.87 0.68 3.67
N TYR A 165 -5.84 1.54 4.70
CA TYR A 165 -6.02 1.10 6.08
C TYR A 165 -7.38 0.46 6.31
N TYR A 166 -8.44 1.04 5.73
CA TYR A 166 -9.77 0.44 5.78
C TYR A 166 -9.78 -0.95 5.12
N ASP A 167 -9.16 -1.11 3.95
CA ASP A 167 -9.07 -2.41 3.27
C ASP A 167 -8.40 -3.46 4.14
N VAL A 168 -7.28 -3.12 4.77
CA VAL A 168 -6.51 -4.03 5.63
C VAL A 168 -7.32 -4.42 6.87
N PHE A 169 -7.75 -3.45 7.68
CA PHE A 169 -8.41 -3.76 8.96
C PHE A 169 -9.77 -4.40 8.77
N HIS A 170 -10.64 -3.79 7.96
CA HIS A 170 -11.97 -4.31 7.74
C HIS A 170 -11.96 -5.58 6.88
N GLY A 171 -11.07 -5.66 5.90
CA GLY A 171 -10.96 -6.84 5.04
C GLY A 171 -10.48 -8.08 5.80
N LEU A 172 -9.47 -7.94 6.66
CA LEU A 172 -9.00 -9.04 7.52
C LEU A 172 -10.09 -9.49 8.49
N LYS A 173 -10.82 -8.54 9.08
CA LYS A 173 -11.96 -8.83 9.95
C LYS A 173 -13.05 -9.59 9.19
N MET A 174 -13.41 -9.16 7.99
CA MET A 174 -14.41 -9.85 7.18
C MET A 174 -14.02 -11.29 6.82
N ILE A 175 -12.74 -11.55 6.55
CA ILE A 175 -12.24 -12.92 6.33
C ILE A 175 -12.46 -13.77 7.59
N HIS A 176 -12.16 -13.20 8.76
CA HIS A 176 -12.33 -13.88 10.03
C HIS A 176 -13.80 -14.16 10.33
N ASP A 177 -14.66 -13.14 10.27
CA ASP A 177 -16.07 -13.22 10.63
C ASP A 177 -16.82 -14.19 9.71
N LYS A 178 -16.58 -14.15 8.40
CA LYS A 178 -17.19 -15.10 7.44
C LYS A 178 -16.75 -16.54 7.71
N ARG A 179 -15.47 -16.75 7.98
CA ARG A 179 -14.92 -18.07 8.31
C ARG A 179 -15.50 -18.62 9.60
N GLU A 180 -15.61 -17.78 10.63
CA GLU A 180 -16.19 -18.16 11.91
C GLU A 180 -17.68 -18.46 11.79
N ALA A 181 -18.44 -17.68 11.02
CA ALA A 181 -19.85 -17.93 10.78
C ALA A 181 -20.11 -19.32 10.16
N VAL A 182 -19.34 -19.70 9.14
CA VAL A 182 -19.46 -21.02 8.51
C VAL A 182 -19.01 -22.13 9.47
N ARG A 183 -17.92 -21.93 10.20
CA ARG A 183 -17.46 -22.88 11.22
C ARG A 183 -18.42 -23.04 12.37
N PHE A 184 -19.13 -22.00 12.77
CA PHE A 184 -20.17 -22.10 13.79
C PHE A 184 -21.37 -22.90 13.26
N LYS A 185 -21.80 -22.62 12.03
CA LYS A 185 -22.92 -23.30 11.36
C LYS A 185 -22.68 -24.81 11.20
N TYR A 186 -21.48 -25.21 10.76
CA TYR A 186 -21.17 -26.61 10.44
C TYR A 186 -20.27 -27.32 11.47
N GLY A 187 -19.47 -26.58 12.24
CA GLY A 187 -18.66 -27.13 13.33
C GLY A 187 -19.51 -27.65 14.50
N LYS A 188 -20.72 -27.12 14.71
CA LYS A 188 -21.72 -27.74 15.59
C LYS A 188 -22.26 -29.08 15.06
N LYS A 189 -22.14 -29.36 13.76
CA LYS A 189 -22.59 -30.61 13.12
C LYS A 189 -21.48 -31.67 13.00
N LEU A 190 -20.21 -31.28 13.07
CA LEU A 190 -19.06 -32.16 12.83
C LEU A 190 -18.48 -32.70 14.14
N GLN A 191 -18.81 -33.95 14.47
CA GLN A 191 -18.22 -34.72 15.58
C GLN A 191 -16.91 -35.45 15.19
N TYR A 192 -16.39 -35.22 13.98
CA TYR A 192 -15.27 -35.97 13.41
C TYR A 192 -14.32 -35.04 12.65
N SER A 193 -13.02 -35.25 12.80
CA SER A 193 -11.96 -34.51 12.09
C SER A 193 -10.94 -35.51 11.53
N VAL A 194 -10.66 -35.43 10.22
CA VAL A 194 -9.61 -36.22 9.58
C VAL A 194 -8.40 -35.32 9.31
N ARG A 195 -7.23 -35.70 9.83
CA ARG A 195 -5.97 -34.98 9.64
C ARG A 195 -4.98 -35.89 8.92
N PRO A 196 -4.80 -35.74 7.59
CA PRO A 196 -3.69 -36.38 6.91
C PRO A 196 -2.38 -35.71 7.33
N SER A 197 -1.39 -36.50 7.71
CA SER A 197 -0.01 -36.04 7.94
C SER A 197 0.94 -36.81 7.03
N PHE A 198 1.81 -36.07 6.34
CA PHE A 198 2.79 -36.65 5.43
C PHE A 198 4.19 -36.42 5.99
N ASN A 199 4.93 -37.50 6.25
CA ASN A 199 6.33 -37.42 6.62
C ASN A 199 7.20 -37.78 5.41
N PRO A 200 7.79 -36.80 4.70
CA PRO A 200 8.56 -37.03 3.49
C PRO A 200 9.84 -37.83 3.74
N PHE A 201 10.43 -37.72 4.94
CA PHE A 201 11.66 -38.44 5.29
C PHE A 201 11.42 -39.89 5.69
N ALA A 202 10.20 -40.22 6.12
CA ALA A 202 9.79 -41.59 6.44
C ALA A 202 9.01 -42.26 5.30
N SER A 203 8.79 -41.56 4.17
CA SER A 203 7.89 -41.98 3.09
C SER A 203 6.54 -42.50 3.59
N LYS A 204 6.04 -41.94 4.69
CA LYS A 204 4.86 -42.42 5.40
C LYS A 204 3.75 -41.37 5.32
N ALA A 205 2.60 -41.78 4.80
CA ALA A 205 1.36 -41.05 4.91
C ALA A 205 0.58 -41.63 6.10
N GLU A 206 0.18 -40.78 7.04
CA GLU A 206 -0.64 -41.14 8.19
C GLU A 206 -1.99 -40.42 8.09
N LEU A 207 -3.07 -41.14 8.38
CA LEU A 207 -4.42 -40.60 8.46
C LEU A 207 -4.86 -40.69 9.92
N ASN A 208 -4.91 -39.54 10.60
CA ASN A 208 -5.40 -39.45 11.97
C ASN A 208 -6.90 -39.10 11.95
N LEU A 209 -7.69 -39.93 12.64
CA LEU A 209 -9.13 -39.75 12.78
C LEU A 209 -9.42 -39.36 14.24
N ASP A 210 -9.82 -38.11 14.44
CA ASP A 210 -10.25 -37.63 15.75
C ASP A 210 -11.76 -37.68 15.82
N ILE A 211 -12.28 -38.37 16.83
CA ILE A 211 -13.71 -38.45 17.14
C ILE A 211 -13.95 -37.68 18.43
N TYR A 212 -14.81 -36.65 18.39
CA TYR A 212 -15.15 -35.84 19.55
C TYR A 212 -16.61 -36.12 19.93
N PHE A 213 -16.80 -36.71 21.11
CA PHE A 213 -18.09 -37.04 21.73
C PHE A 213 -18.31 -36.21 22.99
#